data_AF-A0A7Y7BGU1-F1
#
_entry.id   AF-A0A7Y7BGU1-F1
#
_cell.length_a   1.000
_cell.length_b   1.000
_cell.length_c   1.000
_cell.angle_alpha   90.00
_cell.angle_beta   90.00
_cell.angle_gamma   90.00
#
_symmetry.space_group_name_H-M   'P 1'
#
loop_
_entity.id
_entity.type
_entity.pdbx_description
1 polymer ?
#
loop_
_entity_poly.entity_id
_entity_poly.type
_entity_poly.pdbx_seq_one_letter_code
_entity_poly.pdbx_strand_id
1 'polypeptide(L)'
;MDIYEEYIENVIQMADQAIDNGLYDEAKKWFEKGLYEEPGYAKLHYRLAYLFQYNLFDNAGAEQHYWLAIKFKPDYRYAYENLARLYLENEKYDGLENLMRKAIRVEGFNKTFAYENLGKVAEAQGQFKKAIAQYRKGMMQALDNYDVDDLKDHIKRNKYKRLKKRWKLWQREN
;
A
#
# COMPACT_ATOMS: atom_id res chain seq x y z
N MET A 1 28.71 -11.59 -5.18
CA MET A 1 27.34 -11.89 -5.61
C MET A 1 27.30 -13.40 -5.73
N ASP A 2 26.55 -14.06 -4.85
CA ASP A 2 26.48 -15.53 -4.88
C ASP A 2 25.69 -15.97 -6.12
N ILE A 3 26.02 -17.16 -6.64
CA ILE A 3 25.49 -17.72 -7.89
C ILE A 3 23.94 -17.70 -7.93
N TYR A 4 23.31 -17.81 -6.75
CA TYR A 4 21.86 -17.70 -6.59
C TYR A 4 21.31 -16.30 -6.87
N GLU A 5 22.01 -15.24 -6.46
CA GLU A 5 21.58 -13.86 -6.72
C GLU A 5 21.65 -13.53 -8.22
N GLU A 6 22.69 -13.99 -8.91
CA GLU A 6 22.81 -13.86 -10.37
C GLU A 6 21.69 -14.63 -11.10
N TYR A 7 21.38 -15.85 -10.65
CA TYR A 7 20.28 -16.63 -11.21
C TYR A 7 18.93 -15.90 -11.05
N ILE A 8 18.65 -15.35 -9.87
CA ILE A 8 17.38 -14.66 -9.62
C ILE A 8 17.27 -13.36 -10.41
N GLU A 9 18.37 -12.60 -10.57
CA GLU A 9 18.36 -11.43 -11.44
C GLU A 9 18.11 -11.80 -12.90
N ASN A 10 18.67 -12.91 -13.38
CA ASN A 10 18.36 -13.44 -14.72
C ASN A 10 16.87 -13.81 -14.85
N VAL A 11 16.31 -14.51 -13.87
CA VAL A 11 14.86 -14.82 -13.83
C VAL A 11 14.02 -13.55 -13.93
N ILE A 12 14.38 -12.50 -13.19
CA ILE A 12 13.67 -11.21 -13.23
C ILE A 12 13.81 -10.57 -14.61
N GLN A 13 15.00 -10.58 -15.20
CA GLN A 13 15.23 -10.00 -16.53
C GLN A 13 14.39 -10.71 -17.61
N MET A 14 14.35 -12.04 -17.60
CA MET A 14 13.55 -12.81 -18.56
C MET A 14 12.05 -12.56 -18.38
N ALA A 15 11.58 -12.46 -17.13
CA ALA A 15 10.20 -12.13 -16.84
C ALA A 15 9.83 -10.70 -17.28
N ASP A 16 10.68 -9.72 -16.99
CA ASP A 16 10.48 -8.32 -17.39
C ASP A 16 10.47 -8.19 -18.94
N GLN A 17 11.36 -8.91 -19.65
CA GLN A 17 11.33 -8.97 -21.11
C GLN A 17 10.03 -9.60 -21.64
N ALA A 18 9.53 -10.66 -21.00
CA ALA A 18 8.24 -11.25 -21.37
C ALA A 18 7.08 -10.26 -21.13
N ILE A 19 7.13 -9.46 -20.05
CA ILE A 19 6.15 -8.38 -19.79
C ILE A 19 6.19 -7.34 -20.90
N ASP A 20 7.37 -6.87 -21.30
CA ASP A 20 7.55 -5.88 -22.36
C ASP A 20 6.97 -6.36 -23.70
N ASN A 21 7.01 -7.68 -23.95
CA ASN A 21 6.42 -8.32 -25.13
C ASN A 21 4.93 -8.68 -24.98
N GLY A 22 4.30 -8.37 -23.83
CA GLY A 22 2.90 -8.72 -23.54
C GLY A 22 2.65 -10.20 -23.23
N LEU A 23 3.71 -10.99 -23.00
CA LEU A 23 3.67 -12.42 -22.74
C LEU A 23 3.53 -12.70 -21.23
N TYR A 24 2.40 -12.31 -20.63
CA TYR A 24 2.23 -12.33 -19.18
C TYR A 24 2.22 -13.73 -18.55
N ASP A 25 1.71 -14.74 -19.25
CA ASP A 25 1.76 -16.12 -18.78
C ASP A 25 3.20 -16.66 -18.72
N GLU A 26 4.05 -16.22 -19.66
CA GLU A 26 5.47 -16.57 -19.65
C GLU A 26 6.21 -15.84 -18.52
N ALA A 27 5.96 -14.55 -18.34
CA ALA A 27 6.51 -13.78 -17.23
C ALA A 27 6.16 -14.42 -15.87
N LYS A 28 4.90 -14.85 -15.70
CA LYS A 28 4.45 -15.57 -14.51
C LYS A 28 5.25 -16.85 -14.29
N LYS A 29 5.45 -17.69 -15.32
CA LYS A 29 6.24 -18.92 -15.23
C LYS A 29 7.69 -18.65 -14.84
N TRP A 30 8.30 -17.58 -15.34
CA TRP A 30 9.64 -17.18 -14.93
C TRP A 30 9.69 -16.86 -13.44
N PHE A 31 8.78 -16.02 -12.93
CA PHE A 31 8.72 -15.74 -11.50
C PHE A 31 8.44 -16.97 -10.65
N GLU A 32 7.53 -17.86 -11.08
CA GLU A 32 7.25 -19.13 -10.40
C GLU A 32 8.47 -20.05 -10.36
N LYS A 33 9.26 -20.09 -11.43
CA LYS A 33 10.53 -20.83 -11.46
C LYS A 33 11.55 -20.26 -10.46
N GLY A 34 11.67 -18.94 -10.38
CA GLY A 34 12.52 -18.30 -9.38
C GLY A 34 12.06 -18.61 -7.94
N LEU A 35 10.75 -18.59 -7.70
CA LEU A 35 10.16 -18.92 -6.40
C LEU A 35 10.21 -20.42 -6.08
N TYR A 36 10.34 -21.30 -7.07
CA TYR A 36 10.58 -22.71 -6.84
C TYR A 36 11.97 -22.94 -6.23
N GLU A 37 12.98 -22.26 -6.76
CA GLU A 37 14.35 -22.33 -6.24
C GLU A 37 14.47 -21.61 -4.89
N GLU A 38 13.89 -20.42 -4.77
CA GLU A 38 13.94 -19.59 -3.56
C GLU A 38 12.55 -19.09 -3.14
N PRO A 39 11.77 -19.92 -2.43
CA PRO A 39 10.38 -19.58 -2.03
C PRO A 39 10.26 -18.36 -1.12
N GLY A 40 11.37 -17.94 -0.50
CA GLY A 40 11.42 -16.78 0.40
C GLY A 40 11.87 -15.49 -0.26
N TYR A 41 12.11 -15.46 -1.57
CA TYR A 41 12.71 -14.28 -2.19
C TYR A 41 11.68 -13.15 -2.39
N ALA A 42 11.70 -12.18 -1.46
CA ALA A 42 10.68 -11.13 -1.39
C ALA A 42 10.54 -10.29 -2.67
N LYS A 43 11.64 -10.02 -3.39
CA LYS A 43 11.62 -9.25 -4.66
C LYS A 43 10.84 -10.01 -5.74
N LEU A 44 10.93 -11.34 -5.80
CA LEU A 44 10.17 -12.15 -6.77
C LEU A 44 8.68 -12.15 -6.43
N HIS A 45 8.31 -12.32 -5.16
CA HIS A 45 6.92 -12.16 -4.73
C HIS A 45 6.38 -10.77 -5.08
N TYR A 46 7.13 -9.71 -4.85
CA TYR A 46 6.73 -8.36 -5.22
C TYR A 46 6.54 -8.17 -6.74
N ARG A 47 7.46 -8.69 -7.56
CA ARG A 47 7.36 -8.61 -9.02
C ARG A 47 6.13 -9.37 -9.53
N LEU A 48 5.90 -10.57 -9.01
CA LEU A 48 4.73 -11.36 -9.35
C LEU A 48 3.42 -10.68 -8.90
N ALA A 49 3.41 -10.02 -7.73
CA ALA A 49 2.28 -9.21 -7.29
C ALA A 49 1.99 -8.03 -8.24
N TYR A 50 3.05 -7.35 -8.71
CA TYR A 50 2.94 -6.25 -9.66
C TYR A 50 2.36 -6.72 -11.00
N LEU A 51 2.84 -7.86 -11.52
CA LEU A 51 2.29 -8.50 -12.71
C LEU A 51 0.80 -8.83 -12.53
N PHE A 52 0.43 -9.40 -11.38
CA PHE A 52 -0.97 -9.69 -11.07
C PHE A 52 -1.84 -8.44 -11.06
N GLN A 53 -1.38 -7.35 -10.45
CA GLN A 53 -2.16 -6.11 -10.34
C GLN A 53 -2.34 -5.42 -11.70
N TYR A 54 -1.25 -5.22 -12.45
CA TYR A 54 -1.26 -4.30 -13.59
C TYR A 54 -1.43 -4.97 -14.95
N ASN A 55 -1.12 -6.26 -15.08
CA ASN A 55 -1.16 -6.95 -16.37
C ASN A 55 -2.23 -8.06 -16.40
N LEU A 56 -2.39 -8.80 -15.30
CA LEU A 56 -3.37 -9.88 -15.20
C LEU A 56 -4.68 -9.47 -14.52
N PHE A 57 -4.71 -8.28 -13.90
CA PHE A 57 -5.87 -7.74 -13.17
C PHE A 57 -6.45 -8.68 -12.09
N ASP A 58 -5.59 -9.50 -11.48
CA ASP A 58 -5.92 -10.38 -10.36
C ASP A 58 -5.54 -9.72 -9.04
N ASN A 59 -6.49 -8.99 -8.47
CA ASN A 59 -6.29 -8.27 -7.20
C ASN A 59 -6.08 -9.23 -6.01
N ALA A 60 -6.61 -10.45 -6.05
CA ALA A 60 -6.44 -11.42 -4.98
C ALA A 60 -5.02 -12.02 -5.00
N GLY A 61 -4.56 -12.43 -6.20
CA GLY A 61 -3.19 -12.88 -6.41
C GLY A 61 -2.16 -11.80 -6.07
N ALA A 62 -2.41 -10.55 -6.49
CA ALA A 62 -1.55 -9.41 -6.16
C ALA A 62 -1.45 -9.20 -4.64
N GLU A 63 -2.60 -9.15 -3.94
CA GLU A 63 -2.65 -9.00 -2.49
C GLU A 63 -1.86 -10.11 -1.77
N GLN A 64 -2.07 -11.37 -2.16
CA GLN A 64 -1.36 -12.52 -1.59
C GLN A 64 0.16 -12.38 -1.75
N HIS A 65 0.63 -12.07 -2.96
CA HIS A 65 2.06 -11.98 -3.23
C HIS A 65 2.71 -10.75 -2.58
N TYR A 66 2.02 -9.61 -2.46
CA TYR A 66 2.53 -8.49 -1.67
C TYR A 66 2.67 -8.85 -0.18
N TRP A 67 1.69 -9.55 0.40
CA TRP A 67 1.81 -10.04 1.78
C TRP A 67 2.95 -11.04 1.96
N LEU A 68 3.20 -11.91 0.98
CA LEU A 68 4.35 -12.82 1.00
C LEU A 68 5.68 -12.05 0.93
N ALA A 69 5.79 -11.04 0.08
CA ALA A 69 6.97 -10.16 0.03
C ALA A 69 7.23 -9.50 1.40
N ILE A 70 6.18 -8.98 2.04
CA ILE A 70 6.24 -8.41 3.40
C ILE A 70 6.59 -9.47 4.45
N LYS A 71 6.08 -10.69 4.33
CA LYS A 71 6.35 -11.79 5.27
C LYS A 71 7.82 -12.17 5.24
N PHE A 72 8.40 -12.33 4.05
CA PHE A 72 9.79 -12.76 3.89
C PHE A 72 10.79 -11.63 4.08
N LYS A 73 10.39 -10.39 3.76
CA LYS A 73 11.20 -9.19 4.01
C LYS A 73 10.33 -8.09 4.63
N PRO A 74 10.20 -8.06 5.97
CA PRO A 74 9.32 -7.12 6.68
C PRO A 74 9.63 -5.63 6.48
N ASP A 75 10.86 -5.31 6.08
CA ASP A 75 11.34 -3.96 5.76
C ASP A 75 11.21 -3.61 4.26
N TYR A 76 10.60 -4.48 3.44
CA TYR A 76 10.48 -4.26 2.00
C TYR A 76 9.44 -3.20 1.65
N ARG A 77 9.86 -1.95 1.74
CA ARG A 77 9.04 -0.73 1.59
C ARG A 77 8.14 -0.73 0.36
N TYR A 78 8.65 -1.18 -0.78
CA TYR A 78 7.91 -1.22 -2.05
C TYR A 78 6.66 -2.09 -2.02
N ALA A 79 6.66 -3.20 -1.27
CA ALA A 79 5.48 -4.05 -1.14
C ALA A 79 4.38 -3.35 -0.32
N TYR A 80 4.73 -2.61 0.72
CA TYR A 80 3.75 -1.82 1.49
C TYR A 80 3.13 -0.71 0.66
N GLU A 81 3.92 0.01 -0.13
CA GLU A 81 3.43 1.13 -0.95
C GLU A 81 2.48 0.65 -2.05
N ASN A 82 2.83 -0.40 -2.77
CA ASN A 82 1.98 -0.92 -3.85
C ASN A 82 0.75 -1.66 -3.33
N LEU A 83 0.85 -2.42 -2.24
CA LEU A 83 -0.33 -3.01 -1.60
C LEU A 83 -1.28 -1.95 -1.05
N ALA A 84 -0.76 -0.83 -0.54
CA ALA A 84 -1.59 0.30 -0.14
C ALA A 84 -2.36 0.89 -1.33
N ARG A 85 -1.68 1.04 -2.48
CA ARG A 85 -2.31 1.51 -3.72
C ARG A 85 -3.39 0.53 -4.18
N LEU A 86 -3.10 -0.77 -4.19
CA LEU A 86 -4.08 -1.82 -4.50
C LEU A 86 -5.33 -1.73 -3.61
N TYR A 87 -5.15 -1.51 -2.30
CA TYR A 87 -6.28 -1.34 -1.38
C TYR A 87 -7.06 -0.05 -1.60
N LEU A 88 -6.39 1.04 -1.96
CA LEU A 88 -7.05 2.31 -2.28
C LEU A 88 -7.88 2.20 -3.57
N GLU A 89 -7.31 1.60 -4.62
CA GLU A 89 -7.98 1.36 -5.91
C GLU A 89 -9.23 0.47 -5.77
N ASN A 90 -9.22 -0.46 -4.80
CA ASN A 90 -10.32 -1.37 -4.52
C ASN A 90 -11.21 -0.96 -3.34
N GLU A 91 -11.03 0.25 -2.79
CA GLU A 91 -11.75 0.75 -1.60
C GLU A 91 -11.72 -0.22 -0.38
N LYS A 92 -10.69 -1.07 -0.29
CA LYS A 92 -10.49 -2.06 0.80
C LYS A 92 -9.90 -1.38 2.04
N TYR A 93 -10.67 -0.51 2.68
CA TYR A 93 -10.20 0.33 3.79
C TYR A 93 -9.77 -0.46 5.05
N ASP A 94 -10.40 -1.61 5.33
CA ASP A 94 -10.06 -2.41 6.52
C ASP A 94 -8.66 -3.05 6.40
N GLY A 95 -8.33 -3.58 5.22
CA GLY A 95 -6.98 -4.09 4.92
C GLY A 95 -5.92 -2.99 4.98
N LEU A 96 -6.27 -1.81 4.47
CA LEU A 96 -5.39 -0.64 4.46
C LEU A 96 -5.01 -0.14 5.86
N GLU A 97 -5.93 -0.13 6.82
CA GLU A 97 -5.62 0.30 8.19
C GLU A 97 -4.55 -0.61 8.82
N ASN A 98 -4.68 -1.93 8.67
CA ASN A 98 -3.69 -2.88 9.20
C ASN A 98 -2.34 -2.70 8.52
N LEU A 99 -2.33 -2.57 7.19
CA LEU A 99 -1.11 -2.39 6.41
C LEU A 99 -0.35 -1.13 6.81
N MET A 100 -1.02 0.02 6.90
CA MET A 100 -0.37 1.29 7.25
C MET A 100 0.16 1.30 8.69
N ARG A 101 -0.51 0.60 9.62
CA ARG A 101 0.00 0.42 11.00
C ARG A 101 1.28 -0.42 11.05
N LYS A 102 1.48 -1.34 10.11
CA LYS A 102 2.75 -2.06 9.96
C LYS A 102 3.79 -1.16 9.28
N ALA A 103 3.43 -0.52 8.16
CA ALA A 103 4.32 0.31 7.35
C ALA A 103 4.98 1.45 8.13
N ILE A 104 4.28 2.13 9.06
CA ILE A 104 4.85 3.22 9.87
C ILE A 104 6.05 2.79 10.73
N ARG A 105 6.16 1.48 11.03
CA ARG A 105 7.24 0.90 11.81
C ARG A 105 8.43 0.46 10.95
N VAL A 106 8.28 0.47 9.62
CA VAL A 106 9.35 0.11 8.68
C VAL A 106 10.30 1.30 8.53
N GLU A 107 11.60 1.02 8.65
CA GLU A 107 12.64 2.04 8.48
C GLU A 107 12.59 2.63 7.07
N GLY A 108 12.76 3.94 6.99
CA GLY A 108 12.72 4.67 5.72
C GLY A 108 11.34 4.71 5.06
N PHE A 109 10.26 4.16 5.62
CA PHE A 109 8.92 4.30 5.05
C PHE A 109 8.41 5.75 5.11
N ASN A 110 7.70 6.23 4.08
CA ASN A 110 7.07 7.56 4.11
C ASN A 110 5.92 7.58 5.13
N LYS A 111 6.22 8.07 6.33
CA LYS A 111 5.25 8.15 7.43
C LYS A 111 4.12 9.14 7.14
N THR A 112 4.37 10.20 6.37
CA THR A 112 3.34 11.14 5.93
C THR A 112 2.26 10.42 5.14
N PHE A 113 2.67 9.68 4.11
CA PHE A 113 1.78 8.84 3.28
C PHE A 113 0.99 7.84 4.13
N ALA A 114 1.62 7.20 5.12
CA ALA A 114 0.91 6.26 5.98
C ALA A 114 -0.16 6.92 6.86
N TYR A 115 0.17 8.04 7.50
CA TYR A 115 -0.76 8.76 8.36
C TYR A 115 -1.90 9.41 7.59
N GLU A 116 -1.62 9.91 6.38
CA GLU A 116 -2.64 10.41 5.46
C GLU A 116 -3.66 9.30 5.13
N ASN A 117 -3.19 8.11 4.76
CA ASN A 117 -4.06 6.99 4.43
C ASN A 117 -4.83 6.45 5.64
N LEU A 118 -4.23 6.41 6.83
CA LEU A 118 -4.96 6.12 8.08
C LEU A 118 -6.04 7.18 8.37
N GLY A 119 -5.79 8.43 8.00
CA GLY A 119 -6.77 9.50 8.05
C GLY A 119 -7.94 9.26 7.09
N LYS A 120 -7.64 8.89 5.84
CA LYS A 120 -8.65 8.57 4.80
C LYS A 120 -9.52 7.38 5.21
N VAL A 121 -8.93 6.30 5.74
CA VAL A 121 -9.68 5.15 6.28
C VAL A 121 -10.63 5.59 7.40
N ALA A 122 -10.13 6.36 8.38
CA ALA A 122 -10.96 6.85 9.47
C ALA A 122 -12.07 7.80 9.00
N GLU A 123 -11.83 8.60 7.94
CA GLU A 123 -12.84 9.46 7.32
C GLU A 123 -13.93 8.63 6.63
N ALA A 124 -13.55 7.60 5.87
CA ALA A 124 -14.48 6.68 5.22
C ALA A 124 -15.39 5.97 6.24
N GLN A 125 -14.83 5.59 7.40
CA GLN A 125 -15.58 5.02 8.53
C GLN A 125 -16.40 6.06 9.33
N GLY A 126 -16.43 7.32 8.93
CA GLY A 126 -17.14 8.40 9.62
C GLY A 126 -16.56 8.78 10.99
N GLN A 127 -15.34 8.35 11.29
CA GLN A 127 -14.60 8.60 12.53
C GLN A 127 -13.79 9.91 12.43
N PHE A 128 -14.46 11.02 12.15
CA PHE A 128 -13.82 12.31 11.81
C PHE A 128 -12.82 12.82 12.86
N LYS A 129 -13.02 12.53 14.16
CA LYS A 129 -12.05 12.89 15.21
C LYS A 129 -10.75 12.10 15.08
N LYS A 130 -10.83 10.79 14.78
CA LYS A 130 -9.68 9.91 14.53
C LYS A 130 -8.97 10.34 13.25
N ALA A 131 -9.73 10.65 12.18
CA ALA A 131 -9.18 11.14 10.91
C ALA A 131 -8.31 12.39 11.11
N ILE A 132 -8.85 13.43 11.78
CA ILE A 132 -8.09 14.67 12.10
C ILE A 132 -6.81 14.36 12.89
N ALA A 133 -6.86 13.42 13.83
CA ALA A 133 -5.68 13.05 14.61
C ALA A 133 -4.58 12.41 13.75
N GLN A 134 -4.95 11.56 12.77
CA GLN A 134 -3.99 10.96 11.85
C GLN A 134 -3.41 12.00 10.88
N TYR A 135 -4.24 12.85 10.29
CA TYR A 135 -3.74 13.92 9.41
C TYR A 135 -2.76 14.86 10.12
N ARG A 136 -3.01 15.19 11.40
CA ARG A 136 -2.05 15.96 12.21
C ARG A 136 -0.73 15.24 12.41
N LYS A 137 -0.75 13.91 12.61
CA LYS A 137 0.48 13.12 12.69
C LYS A 137 1.23 13.10 11.36
N GLY A 138 0.52 12.96 10.25
CA GLY A 138 1.11 13.07 8.90
C GLY A 138 1.80 14.41 8.70
N MET A 139 1.15 15.50 9.10
CA MET A 139 1.69 16.85 8.95
C MET A 139 2.97 17.06 9.77
N MET A 140 3.12 16.37 10.90
CA MET A 140 4.36 16.38 11.70
C MET A 140 5.48 15.53 11.08
N GLN A 141 5.22 14.72 10.06
CA GLN A 141 6.21 13.89 9.37
C GLN A 141 6.55 14.43 7.98
N ALA A 142 5.75 15.36 7.46
CA ALA A 142 5.94 15.98 6.15
C ALA A 142 7.31 16.68 6.07
N LEU A 143 7.98 16.47 4.94
CA LEU A 143 9.28 17.09 4.65
C LEU A 143 9.13 18.31 3.73
N ASP A 144 7.97 18.49 3.11
CA ASP A 144 7.65 19.60 2.23
C ASP A 144 6.33 20.30 2.60
N ASN A 145 6.13 21.48 2.05
CA ASN A 145 4.95 22.31 2.31
C ASN A 145 3.70 21.81 1.57
N TYR A 146 3.86 21.04 0.48
CA TYR A 146 2.73 20.56 -0.32
C TYR A 146 1.92 19.53 0.47
N ASP A 147 2.60 18.54 1.04
CA ASP A 147 2.01 17.54 1.93
C ASP A 147 1.29 18.21 3.12
N VAL A 148 1.90 19.27 3.68
CA VAL A 148 1.32 20.01 4.80
C VAL A 148 0.00 20.68 4.43
N ASP A 149 -0.08 21.29 3.25
CA ASP A 149 -1.27 22.03 2.83
C ASP A 149 -2.42 21.09 2.44
N ASP A 150 -2.14 19.98 1.76
CA ASP A 150 -3.16 18.94 1.50
C ASP A 150 -3.74 18.37 2.80
N LEU A 151 -2.86 18.07 3.78
CA LEU A 151 -3.28 17.58 5.09
C LEU A 151 -4.11 18.62 5.89
N LYS A 152 -3.83 19.92 5.74
CA LYS A 152 -4.66 20.98 6.35
C LYS A 152 -6.06 20.99 5.75
N ASP A 153 -6.19 20.80 4.45
CA ASP A 153 -7.49 20.75 3.78
C ASP A 153 -8.30 19.53 4.21
N HIS A 154 -7.67 18.36 4.32
CA HIS A 154 -8.26 17.18 4.93
C HIS A 154 -8.75 17.45 6.37
N ILE A 155 -7.95 18.13 7.21
CA ILE A 155 -8.34 18.50 8.57
C ILE A 155 -9.55 19.44 8.57
N LYS A 156 -9.55 20.47 7.72
CA LYS A 156 -10.64 21.45 7.60
C LYS A 156 -11.94 20.77 7.20
N ARG A 157 -11.90 19.90 6.17
CA ARG A 157 -13.05 19.11 5.71
C ARG A 157 -13.61 18.24 6.82
N ASN A 158 -12.76 17.52 7.56
CA ASN A 158 -13.19 16.64 8.63
C ASN A 158 -13.77 17.40 9.85
N LYS A 159 -13.25 18.60 10.16
CA LYS A 159 -13.87 19.48 11.19
C LYS A 159 -15.30 19.84 10.82
N TYR A 160 -15.53 20.22 9.57
CA TYR A 160 -16.88 20.53 9.07
C TYR A 160 -17.80 19.30 9.12
N LYS A 161 -17.36 18.15 8.59
CA LYS A 161 -18.14 16.89 8.62
C LYS A 161 -18.53 16.50 10.05
N ARG A 162 -17.62 16.66 11.01
CA ARG A 162 -17.88 16.40 12.43
C ARG A 162 -18.95 17.33 13.02
N LEU A 163 -18.87 18.64 12.76
CA LEU A 163 -19.86 19.61 13.24
C LEU A 163 -21.24 19.32 12.64
N LYS A 164 -21.29 19.07 11.33
CA LYS A 164 -22.53 18.71 10.62
C LYS A 164 -23.17 17.45 11.19
N LYS A 165 -22.37 16.41 11.50
CA LYS A 165 -22.86 15.18 12.15
C LYS A 165 -23.46 15.47 13.53
N ARG A 166 -22.78 16.28 14.35
CA ARG A 166 -23.27 16.66 15.69
C ARG A 166 -24.57 17.45 15.63
N TRP A 167 -24.65 18.41 14.72
CA TRP A 167 -25.86 19.22 14.52
C TRP A 167 -27.06 18.37 14.10
N LYS A 168 -26.87 17.43 13.17
CA LYS A 168 -27.93 16.48 12.76
C LYS A 168 -28.40 15.58 13.90
N LEU A 169 -27.52 15.20 14.83
CA LEU A 169 -27.91 14.41 16.00
C LEU A 169 -28.75 15.25 16.97
N TRP A 170 -28.32 16.48 17.25
CA TRP A 170 -29.07 17.40 18.11
C TRP A 170 -30.50 17.64 17.61
N GLN A 171 -30.69 17.82 16.30
CA GLN A 171 -32.02 17.97 15.68
C GLN A 171 -32.93 16.74 15.76
N ARG A 172 -32.37 15.56 16.05
CA ARG A 172 -33.17 14.32 16.23
C ARG A 172 -33.57 14.12 17.69
N GLU A 173 -32.84 14.76 18.60
CA GLU A 173 -33.00 14.63 20.05
C GLU A 173 -33.82 15.79 20.66
N ASN A 174 -34.13 16.82 19.87
CA ASN A 174 -34.91 18.03 20.24
C ASN A 174 -35.88 18.36 19.11
#